data_AF-A0AAD7YVZ6-F1
#
_entry.id   AF-A0AAD7YVZ6-F1
#
_cell.length_a   1.000
_cell.length_b   1.000
_cell.length_c   1.000
_cell.angle_alpha   90.00
_cell.angle_beta   90.00
_cell.angle_gamma   90.00
#
_symmetry.space_group_name_H-M   'P 1'
#
loop_
_entity.id
_entity.type
_entity.pdbx_description
1 polymer ?
#
loop_
_entity_poly.entity_id
_entity_poly.type
_entity_poly.pdbx_seq_one_letter_code
_entity_poly.pdbx_strand_id
1 'polypeptide(L)'
;MAMTSAYHVKRNVYYDLKDAPVLFEKFIRDYHRRYKDLDDRNIHYFYFCINLVKINKLNRESPLNSVAINHFTDFSDEDWKKMKAYGPSPRKYHAPRPYH
;
A
#
# COMPACT_ATOMS: atom_id res chain seq x y z
N MET A 1 28.89 5.99 29.97
CA MET A 1 29.00 6.12 28.50
C MET A 1 27.80 5.43 27.87
N ALA A 2 27.00 6.15 27.09
CA ALA A 2 25.70 5.71 26.58
C ALA A 2 25.86 4.79 25.36
N MET A 3 25.32 3.56 25.44
CA MET A 3 25.05 2.72 24.26
C MET A 3 23.66 3.05 23.70
N THR A 4 23.51 4.19 23.05
CA THR A 4 22.28 4.53 22.32
C THR A 4 22.60 4.71 20.85
N SER A 5 22.78 3.60 20.14
CA SER A 5 22.86 3.59 18.68
C SER A 5 21.90 2.52 18.15
N ALA A 6 20.91 3.00 17.38
CA ALA A 6 20.19 2.27 16.34
C ALA A 6 19.03 1.31 16.68
N TYR A 7 18.32 1.46 17.80
CA TYR A 7 16.91 1.03 17.84
C TYR A 7 16.05 2.20 17.37
N HIS A 8 15.79 2.29 16.06
CA HIS A 8 14.66 3.09 15.59
C HIS A 8 13.42 2.50 16.24
N VAL A 9 12.97 3.07 17.36
CA VAL A 9 11.63 2.83 17.90
C VAL A 9 10.69 3.23 16.76
N LYS A 10 10.25 2.25 15.97
CA LYS A 10 9.21 2.42 14.97
C LYS A 10 8.01 2.96 15.73
N ARG A 11 7.83 4.28 15.73
CA ARG A 11 6.63 4.88 16.30
C ARG A 11 5.47 4.34 15.47
N ASN A 12 4.46 3.78 16.14
CA ASN A 12 3.25 3.36 15.46
C ASN A 12 2.70 4.56 14.70
N VAL A 13 2.52 4.39 13.40
CA VAL A 13 2.00 5.45 12.56
C VAL A 13 0.49 5.45 12.72
N TYR A 14 -0.08 6.57 13.16
CA TYR A 14 -1.51 6.76 13.22
C TYR A 14 -1.87 7.96 12.36
N TYR A 15 -2.95 7.82 11.60
CA TYR A 15 -3.44 8.86 10.70
C TYR A 15 -4.77 9.40 11.22
N ASP A 16 -4.91 10.72 11.28
CA ASP A 16 -6.21 11.34 11.50
C ASP A 16 -7.06 11.22 10.23
N LEU A 17 -8.30 10.75 10.36
CA LEU A 17 -9.23 10.67 9.23
C LEU A 17 -9.65 12.06 8.73
N LYS A 18 -9.54 13.10 9.56
CA LYS A 18 -9.73 14.50 9.13
C LYS A 18 -8.70 14.93 8.10
N ASP A 19 -7.50 14.35 8.16
CA ASP A 19 -6.40 14.62 7.23
C ASP A 19 -6.48 13.74 5.98
N ALA A 20 -7.45 12.83 5.87
CA ALA A 20 -7.60 11.92 4.72
C ALA A 20 -7.57 12.64 3.35
N PRO A 21 -8.21 13.81 3.15
CA PRO A 21 -8.10 14.54 1.88
C PRO A 21 -6.65 14.90 1.53
N VAL A 22 -5.91 15.45 2.50
CA VAL A 22 -4.51 15.89 2.30
C VAL A 22 -3.57 14.69 2.14
N LEU A 23 -3.80 13.63 2.91
CA LEU A 23 -3.05 12.37 2.81
C LEU A 23 -3.28 11.70 1.45
N PHE A 24 -4.50 11.77 0.91
CA PHE A 24 -4.81 11.22 -0.41
C PHE A 24 -4.13 12.01 -1.53
N GLU A 25 -4.13 13.34 -1.48
CA GLU A 25 -3.38 14.17 -2.45
C GLU A 25 -1.87 13.87 -2.41
N LYS A 26 -1.32 13.70 -1.20
CA LYS A 26 0.08 13.28 -1.04
C LYS A 26 0.30 11.89 -1.63
N PHE A 27 -0.58 10.93 -1.36
CA PHE A 27 -0.52 9.57 -1.89
C PHE A 27 -0.56 9.55 -3.42
N ILE A 28 -1.43 10.34 -4.05
CA ILE A 28 -1.49 10.47 -5.51
C ILE A 28 -0.14 10.90 -6.08
N ARG A 29 0.49 11.90 -5.45
CA ARG A 29 1.80 12.40 -5.87
C ARG A 29 2.92 11.39 -5.63
N ASP A 30 3.01 10.85 -4.43
CA ASP A 30 4.10 9.96 -4.01
C ASP A 30 4.12 8.66 -4.81
N TYR A 31 2.95 8.15 -5.19
CA TYR A 31 2.82 6.90 -5.95
C TYR A 31 2.39 7.13 -7.40
N HIS A 32 2.47 8.38 -7.88
CA HIS A 32 2.15 8.77 -9.26
C HIS A 32 0.81 8.21 -9.77
N ARG A 33 -0.23 8.24 -8.93
CA ARG A 33 -1.56 7.72 -9.29
C ARG A 33 -2.15 8.50 -10.44
N ARG A 34 -2.80 7.78 -11.34
CA ARG A 34 -3.59 8.32 -12.43
C ARG A 34 -4.92 7.60 -12.43
N TYR A 35 -5.98 8.36 -12.24
CA TYR A 35 -7.35 7.86 -12.31
C TYR A 35 -7.96 8.27 -13.64
N LYS A 36 -8.85 7.44 -14.15
CA LYS A 36 -9.45 7.60 -15.47
C LYS A 36 -10.31 8.87 -15.55
N ASP A 37 -11.12 9.09 -14.52
CA ASP A 37 -12.09 10.17 -14.41
C ASP A 37 -12.37 10.51 -12.94
N LEU A 38 -13.28 11.46 -12.71
CA LEU A 38 -13.62 11.91 -11.36
C LEU A 38 -14.29 10.81 -10.52
N ASP A 39 -15.12 9.98 -11.15
CA ASP A 39 -15.83 8.89 -10.46
C ASP A 39 -14.84 7.82 -10.01
N ASP A 40 -13.90 7.43 -10.88
CA ASP A 40 -12.79 6.52 -10.57
C ASP A 40 -11.93 7.07 -9.41
N ARG A 41 -11.58 8.36 -9.45
CA ARG A 41 -10.87 9.03 -8.36
C ARG A 41 -11.65 8.98 -7.05
N ASN A 42 -12.97 9.21 -7.08
CA ASN A 42 -13.83 9.20 -5.90
C ASN A 42 -13.94 7.80 -5.29
N ILE A 43 -14.04 6.76 -6.13
CA ILE A 43 -14.03 5.36 -5.69
C ILE A 43 -12.71 5.04 -4.99
N HIS A 44 -11.57 5.40 -5.58
CA HIS A 44 -10.27 5.17 -4.97
C HIS A 44 -10.07 5.99 -3.68
N TYR A 45 -10.58 7.22 -3.61
CA TYR A 45 -10.57 8.01 -2.38
C TYR A 45 -11.37 7.33 -1.25
N PHE A 46 -12.54 6.78 -1.58
CA PHE A 46 -13.36 6.03 -0.63
C PHE A 46 -12.60 4.81 -0.07
N TYR A 47 -11.99 4.00 -0.94
CA TYR A 47 -11.20 2.85 -0.49
C TYR A 47 -9.93 3.25 0.27
N PHE A 48 -9.29 4.36 -0.11
CA PHE A 48 -8.18 4.93 0.65
C PHE A 48 -8.60 5.23 2.10
N CYS A 49 -9.76 5.87 2.31
CA CYS A 49 -10.27 6.16 3.65
C CYS A 49 -10.55 4.87 4.46
N ILE A 50 -11.18 3.88 3.84
CA ILE A 50 -11.44 2.56 4.46
C ILE A 50 -10.12 1.91 4.90
N ASN A 51 -9.12 1.90 4.02
CA ASN A 51 -7.85 1.26 4.29
C ASN A 51 -7.01 2.06 5.31
N LEU A 52 -7.18 3.37 5.39
CA LEU A 52 -6.58 4.20 6.44
C LEU A 52 -7.09 3.80 7.83
N VAL A 53 -8.40 3.54 7.97
CA VAL A 53 -9.00 3.00 9.20
C VAL A 53 -8.40 1.63 9.54
N LYS A 54 -8.25 0.75 8.54
CA LYS A 54 -7.65 -0.58 8.73
C LYS A 54 -6.19 -0.47 9.18
N ILE A 55 -5.40 0.42 8.58
CA ILE A 55 -4.00 0.66 8.97
C ILE A 55 -3.93 1.12 10.44
N ASN A 56 -4.76 2.09 10.84
CA ASN A 56 -4.82 2.54 12.23
C ASN A 56 -5.17 1.40 13.20
N LYS A 57 -6.14 0.55 12.84
CA LYS A 57 -6.51 -0.63 13.63
C LYS A 57 -5.34 -1.60 13.76
N LEU A 58 -4.69 -1.97 12.65
CA LEU A 58 -3.54 -2.88 12.64
C LEU A 58 -2.36 -2.33 13.45
N ASN A 59 -2.10 -1.03 13.37
CA ASN A 59 -1.03 -0.39 14.13
C ASN A 59 -1.34 -0.27 15.62
N ARG A 60 -2.63 -0.31 15.99
CA ARG A 60 -3.06 -0.42 17.38
C ARG A 60 -2.89 -1.83 17.93
N GLU A 61 -3.22 -2.83 17.12
CA GLU A 61 -3.19 -4.23 17.51
C GLU A 61 -1.79 -4.85 17.45
N SER A 62 -0.91 -4.36 16.56
CA SER A 62 0.44 -4.88 16.35
C SER A 62 1.50 -3.77 16.35
N PRO A 63 1.94 -3.30 17.55
CA PRO A 63 2.91 -2.22 17.66
C PRO A 63 4.30 -2.56 17.09
N LEU A 64 4.64 -3.84 16.97
CA LEU A 64 5.94 -4.28 16.42
C LEU A 64 5.96 -4.31 14.89
N ASN A 65 4.78 -4.40 14.25
CA ASN A 65 4.62 -4.52 12.79
C ASN A 65 3.77 -3.38 12.24
N SER A 66 4.21 -2.13 12.46
CA SER A 66 3.50 -0.98 11.93
C SER A 66 3.43 -0.98 10.40
N VAL A 67 2.20 -0.83 9.90
CA VAL A 67 1.81 -0.69 8.50
C VAL A 67 1.69 0.81 8.19
N ALA A 68 2.19 1.23 7.03
CA ALA A 68 2.07 2.62 6.58
C ALA A 68 1.29 2.69 5.25
N ILE A 69 0.90 3.91 4.85
CA ILE A 69 0.37 4.17 3.51
C ILE A 69 1.42 3.70 2.48
N ASN A 70 1.00 2.78 1.61
CA ASN A 70 1.81 2.15 0.57
C ASN A 70 1.10 2.19 -0.79
N HIS A 71 1.72 1.59 -1.83
CA HIS A 71 1.20 1.55 -3.19
C HIS A 71 -0.16 0.80 -3.37
N PHE A 72 -0.72 0.21 -2.33
CA PHE A 72 -1.98 -0.53 -2.42
C PHE A 72 -3.05 0.05 -1.48
N THR A 73 -2.81 1.25 -0.96
CA THR A 73 -3.70 1.85 0.04
C THR A 73 -5.07 2.21 -0.52
N ASP A 74 -5.19 2.51 -1.81
CA ASP A 74 -6.45 2.84 -2.47
C ASP A 74 -7.12 1.64 -3.18
N PHE A 75 -6.60 0.42 -3.00
CA PHE A 75 -7.13 -0.77 -3.69
C PHE A 75 -8.45 -1.22 -3.09
N SER A 76 -9.41 -1.54 -3.97
CA SER A 76 -10.61 -2.28 -3.62
C SER A 76 -10.35 -3.80 -3.59
N ASP A 77 -11.31 -4.57 -3.09
CA ASP A 77 -11.27 -6.03 -3.16
C ASP A 77 -11.30 -6.53 -4.62
N GLU A 78 -11.99 -5.83 -5.51
CA GLU A 78 -11.98 -6.08 -6.96
C GLU A 78 -10.59 -5.84 -7.55
N ASP A 79 -9.88 -4.80 -7.13
CA ASP A 79 -8.52 -4.53 -7.62
C ASP A 79 -7.54 -5.63 -7.21
N TRP A 80 -7.68 -6.13 -5.98
CA TRP A 80 -6.96 -7.31 -5.53
C TRP A 80 -7.31 -8.57 -6.33
N LYS A 81 -8.60 -8.77 -6.67
CA LYS A 81 -9.03 -9.88 -7.53
C LYS A 81 -8.45 -9.77 -8.93
N LYS A 82 -8.48 -8.58 -9.55
CA LYS A 82 -7.87 -8.32 -10.87
C LYS A 82 -6.37 -8.63 -10.83
N MET A 83 -5.64 -8.11 -9.84
CA MET A 83 -4.21 -8.40 -9.68
C MET A 83 -3.90 -9.90 -9.58
N LYS A 84 -4.70 -10.65 -8.81
CA LYS A 84 -4.54 -12.11 -8.69
C LYS A 84 -4.90 -12.85 -9.97
N ALA A 85 -5.89 -12.36 -10.73
CA ALA A 85 -6.25 -12.91 -12.03
C ALA A 85 -5.15 -12.70 -13.07
N TYR A 86 -4.39 -11.59 -12.96
CA TYR A 86 -3.16 -11.35 -13.73
C TYR A 86 -1.92 -12.05 -13.15
N GLY A 87 -2.11 -13.21 -12.48
CA GLY A 87 -1.02 -14.08 -12.02
C GLY A 87 0.04 -14.32 -13.10
N PRO A 88 1.27 -14.71 -12.72
CA PRO A 88 2.40 -14.70 -13.63
C PRO A 88 2.03 -15.39 -14.94
N SER A 89 2.18 -14.67 -16.06
CA SER A 89 2.22 -15.31 -17.38
C SER A 89 3.13 -16.52 -17.22
N PRO A 90 2.72 -17.74 -17.67
CA PRO A 90 3.59 -18.90 -17.57
C PRO A 90 4.93 -18.48 -18.17
N ARG A 91 5.98 -18.41 -17.33
CA ARG A 91 7.32 -18.07 -17.79
C ARG A 91 7.53 -18.99 -18.98
N LYS A 92 7.69 -18.45 -20.18
CA LYS A 92 8.02 -19.27 -21.34
C LYS A 92 9.34 -19.94 -20.99
N TYR A 93 9.29 -21.20 -20.55
CA TYR A 93 10.47 -21.95 -20.20
C TYR A 93 11.27 -22.10 -21.50
N HIS A 94 12.31 -21.29 -21.65
CA HIS A 94 13.32 -21.54 -22.66
C HIS A 94 14.21 -22.60 -22.03
N ALA A 95 14.08 -23.84 -22.48
CA ALA A 95 15.00 -24.89 -22.07
C ALA A 95 16.44 -24.38 -22.27
N PRO A 96 17.34 -24.52 -21.29
CA PRO A 96 18.74 -24.17 -21.51
C PRO A 96 19.25 -24.96 -22.71
N ARG A 97 19.97 -24.29 -23.62
CA ARG A 97 20.53 -24.96 -24.81
C ARG A 97 21.39 -26.14 -24.32
N PRO A 98 21.29 -27.33 -24.94
CA PRO A 98 22.10 -28.46 -24.55
C PRO A 98 23.57 -28.09 -24.70
N TYR A 99 24.36 -28.29 -23.65
CA TYR A 99 25.81 -28.18 -23.73
C TYR A 99 26.30 -29.26 -24.71
N HIS A 100 27.04 -28.81 -25.73
CA HIS A 100 27.65 -29.66 -26.76
C HIS A 100 28.89 -30.35 -26.20
#